data_AF-A0A4C1X611-F1
#
_entry.id   AF-A0A4C1X611-F1
#
_cell.length_a   1.000
_cell.length_b   1.000
_cell.length_c   1.000
_cell.angle_alpha   90.00
_cell.angle_beta   90.00
_cell.angle_gamma   90.00
#
_symmetry.space_group_name_H-M   'P 1'
#
loop_
_entity.id
_entity.type
_entity.pdbx_description
1 polymer ?
#
loop_
_entity_poly.entity_id
_entity_poly.type
_entity_poly.pdbx_seq_one_letter_code
_entity_poly.pdbx_strand_id
1 'polypeptide(L)'
;MADACAKSARSSETRGVRGLSLPLRLVRTFLVETRHRVFNLKSTGYLTFEQPSQYYNHPAVLVRDKRSPKNRMDRVKTAEGNSRLLYRSKMVQRLTFRRRLSYNTKSNQRRIVRTPGGRLVYQYVKKSKKVPKCGQCKNKLRGIQPARPAERSRLCYRKKTVKRAYGGVLCHKCVKQRIVRAFLIEEQKIVKVLKAQQASTKSTKKAAK
;
A
#
# COMPACT_ATOMS: atom_id res chain seq x y z
N MET A 1 -7.81 33.16 44.84
CA MET A 1 -8.04 33.31 43.39
C MET A 1 -6.68 33.11 42.69
N ALA A 2 -6.03 31.95 42.84
CA ALA A 2 -6.23 30.71 42.06
C ALA A 2 -6.03 30.96 40.55
N ASP A 3 -5.09 30.37 39.80
CA ASP A 3 -4.21 29.22 40.05
C ASP A 3 -2.93 29.28 39.21
N ALA A 4 -1.84 28.81 39.83
CA ALA A 4 -0.52 28.68 39.26
C ALA A 4 -0.35 27.35 38.48
N CYS A 5 0.45 27.45 37.44
CA CYS A 5 0.90 26.39 36.54
C CYS A 5 1.60 25.23 37.27
N ALA A 6 0.93 24.08 37.37
CA ALA A 6 1.54 22.83 37.85
C ALA A 6 2.29 22.09 36.71
N LYS A 7 3.62 22.24 36.69
CA LYS A 7 4.54 21.25 36.11
C LYS A 7 4.56 20.04 37.05
N SER A 8 4.20 18.85 36.56
CA SER A 8 4.55 17.61 37.24
C SER A 8 5.27 16.65 36.29
N ALA A 9 6.51 16.40 36.64
CA ALA A 9 7.33 15.30 36.17
C ALA A 9 6.73 13.97 36.65
N ARG A 10 6.80 12.92 35.82
CA ARG A 10 6.88 11.54 36.31
C ARG A 10 7.91 10.78 35.48
N SER A 11 9.03 10.58 36.14
CA SER A 11 10.14 9.71 35.82
C SER A 11 9.77 8.22 36.04
N SER A 12 10.35 7.38 35.19
CA SER A 12 10.86 6.02 35.47
C SER A 12 10.12 5.11 36.47
N GLU A 13 9.54 4.03 35.97
CA GLU A 13 9.56 2.76 36.69
C GLU A 13 9.64 1.58 35.71
N THR A 14 10.88 1.19 35.45
CA THR A 14 11.24 -0.14 34.94
C THR A 14 11.22 -1.11 36.11
N ARG A 15 10.27 -2.06 36.13
CA ARG A 15 10.41 -3.30 36.91
C ARG A 15 10.00 -4.47 36.03
N GLY A 16 11.01 -5.29 35.72
CA GLY A 16 10.83 -6.51 34.95
C GLY A 16 10.16 -7.59 35.78
N VAL A 17 9.43 -8.46 35.08
CA VAL A 17 9.06 -9.78 35.59
C VAL A 17 9.77 -10.79 34.70
N ARG A 18 10.68 -11.53 35.33
CA ARG A 18 11.37 -12.69 34.80
C ARG A 18 10.37 -13.85 34.76
N GLY A 19 10.42 -14.71 33.74
CA GLY A 19 9.58 -15.92 33.74
C GLY A 19 9.48 -16.66 32.40
N LEU A 20 10.55 -17.39 32.08
CA LEU A 20 10.56 -18.76 31.52
C LEU A 20 9.71 -19.08 30.27
N SER A 21 10.40 -19.31 29.14
CA SER A 21 10.17 -20.53 28.34
C SER A 21 11.44 -20.89 27.56
N LEU A 22 11.97 -22.08 27.84
CA LEU A 22 13.07 -22.71 27.11
C LEU A 22 12.55 -23.43 25.85
N PRO A 23 13.44 -23.75 24.88
CA PRO A 23 13.11 -24.01 23.49
C PRO A 23 13.04 -25.51 23.15
N LEU A 24 12.34 -25.88 22.09
CA LEU A 24 12.57 -27.14 21.39
C LEU A 24 12.58 -26.94 19.86
N ARG A 25 13.67 -27.42 19.26
CA ARG A 25 13.97 -27.50 17.82
C ARG A 25 13.56 -28.86 17.26
N LEU A 26 13.36 -28.87 15.93
CA LEU A 26 13.39 -30.00 14.99
C LEU A 26 12.24 -31.02 15.16
N VAL A 27 11.64 -31.55 14.09
CA VAL A 27 12.22 -32.53 13.15
C VAL A 27 11.42 -32.56 11.82
N ARG A 28 12.15 -32.66 10.68
CA ARG A 28 11.89 -33.28 9.34
C ARG A 28 10.52 -33.08 8.67
N THR A 29 10.40 -32.54 7.44
CA THR A 29 10.69 -33.14 6.11
C THR A 29 10.02 -34.48 5.83
N PHE A 30 9.59 -34.67 4.56
CA PHE A 30 8.82 -35.77 3.93
C PHE A 30 7.29 -35.55 3.99
N LEU A 31 6.50 -35.65 2.92
CA LEU A 31 6.65 -36.44 1.70
C LEU A 31 5.97 -35.76 0.49
N VAL A 32 6.56 -36.01 -0.67
CA VAL A 32 6.18 -35.60 -2.02
C VAL A 32 5.15 -36.58 -2.61
N GLU A 33 4.36 -36.12 -3.58
CA GLU A 33 3.63 -36.91 -4.60
C GLU A 33 2.66 -38.03 -4.17
N THR A 34 1.38 -37.84 -4.51
CA THR A 34 0.74 -38.77 -5.44
C THR A 34 0.08 -38.00 -6.57
N ARG A 35 0.47 -38.37 -7.80
CA ARG A 35 -0.07 -37.87 -9.05
C ARG A 35 -1.27 -38.71 -9.49
N HIS A 36 -2.04 -38.11 -10.41
CA HIS A 36 -2.90 -38.71 -11.42
C HIS A 36 -4.23 -39.35 -10.99
N ARG A 37 -5.32 -38.68 -11.36
CA ARG A 37 -6.24 -39.27 -12.34
C ARG A 37 -6.76 -38.21 -13.31
N VAL A 38 -6.31 -38.35 -14.54
CA VAL A 38 -6.86 -37.73 -15.74
C VAL A 38 -8.21 -38.40 -16.00
N PHE A 39 -9.29 -37.64 -16.09
CA PHE A 39 -10.42 -38.03 -16.93
C PHE A 39 -10.87 -36.82 -17.74
N ASN A 40 -10.85 -37.08 -19.03
CA ASN A 40 -10.98 -36.18 -20.16
C ASN A 40 -12.42 -36.35 -20.64
N LEU A 41 -13.21 -35.28 -20.63
CA LEU A 41 -14.51 -35.23 -21.30
C LEU A 41 -14.53 -33.94 -22.13
N LYS A 42 -14.32 -34.14 -23.43
CA LYS A 42 -14.47 -33.14 -24.48
C LYS A 42 -15.93 -32.77 -24.65
N SER A 43 -16.10 -31.52 -25.11
CA SER A 43 -17.10 -31.01 -26.05
C SER A 43 -18.57 -31.04 -25.65
N THR A 44 -19.16 -29.85 -25.53
CA THR A 44 -20.11 -29.24 -26.49
C THR A 44 -20.56 -27.90 -25.87
N GLY A 45 -20.25 -26.76 -26.49
CA GLY A 45 -21.20 -26.08 -27.34
C GLY A 45 -21.50 -24.69 -26.76
N TYR A 46 -20.58 -23.74 -26.91
CA TYR A 46 -20.91 -22.34 -26.67
C TYR A 46 -21.40 -21.74 -27.99
N LEU A 47 -22.70 -21.44 -28.01
CA LEU A 47 -23.39 -20.64 -29.01
C LEU A 47 -22.64 -19.33 -29.24
N THR A 48 -22.08 -19.20 -30.43
CA THR A 48 -21.58 -17.95 -31.00
C THR A 48 -22.78 -17.08 -31.36
N PHE A 49 -23.09 -16.10 -30.52
CA PHE A 49 -23.96 -15.00 -30.90
C PHE A 49 -23.11 -13.97 -31.66
N GLU A 50 -23.17 -14.05 -32.99
CA GLU A 50 -22.73 -12.98 -33.86
C GLU A 50 -23.57 -11.73 -33.58
N GLN A 51 -22.88 -10.62 -33.29
CA GLN A 51 -23.45 -9.28 -33.41
C GLN A 51 -22.47 -8.36 -34.14
N PRO A 52 -23.02 -7.37 -34.87
CA PRO A 52 -22.53 -6.97 -36.17
C PRO A 52 -21.37 -5.98 -36.10
N SER A 53 -20.60 -5.96 -37.18
CA SER A 53 -19.61 -4.94 -37.48
C SER A 53 -20.21 -3.53 -37.38
N GLN A 54 -19.90 -2.82 -36.31
CA GLN A 54 -19.89 -1.36 -36.33
C GLN A 54 -18.44 -0.91 -36.41
N TYR A 55 -18.05 -0.67 -37.67
CA TYR A 55 -16.90 0.13 -38.07
C TYR A 55 -16.98 1.49 -37.36
N TYR A 56 -16.37 1.60 -36.18
CA TYR A 56 -15.97 2.87 -35.63
C TYR A 56 -14.50 3.07 -35.93
N ASN A 57 -14.26 4.04 -36.80
CA ASN A 57 -12.96 4.60 -37.11
C ASN A 57 -12.25 4.99 -35.81
N HIS A 58 -11.40 4.09 -35.30
CA HIS A 58 -10.40 4.47 -34.32
C HIS A 58 -9.34 5.30 -35.05
N PRO A 59 -9.17 6.60 -34.75
CA PRO A 59 -8.01 7.32 -35.22
C PRO A 59 -6.79 6.56 -34.70
N ALA A 60 -5.90 6.19 -35.61
CA ALA A 60 -4.63 5.56 -35.29
C ALA A 60 -3.95 6.38 -34.19
N VAL A 61 -4.09 5.94 -32.94
CA VAL A 61 -3.25 6.41 -31.86
C VAL A 61 -1.89 5.83 -32.22
N LEU A 62 -1.08 6.66 -32.86
CA LEU A 62 0.35 6.43 -32.97
C LEU A 62 0.82 6.08 -31.57
N VAL A 63 1.00 4.79 -31.31
CA VAL A 63 1.78 4.31 -30.18
C VAL A 63 3.14 4.91 -30.48
N ARG A 64 3.44 6.04 -29.84
CA ARG A 64 4.75 6.66 -29.86
C ARG A 64 5.70 5.58 -29.38
N ASP A 65 6.35 4.94 -30.34
CA ASP A 65 7.32 3.91 -30.12
C ASP A 65 8.35 4.51 -29.16
N LYS A 66 8.39 4.01 -27.93
CA LYS A 66 9.32 4.48 -26.89
C LYS A 66 10.73 3.94 -27.14
N ARG A 67 11.07 3.61 -28.39
CA ARG A 67 12.46 3.37 -28.77
C ARG A 67 13.17 4.71 -28.79
N SER A 68 14.13 4.82 -27.88
CA SER A 68 15.10 5.90 -27.81
C SER A 68 15.61 6.22 -29.23
N PRO A 69 15.65 7.50 -29.65
CA PRO A 69 16.10 7.91 -30.98
C PRO A 69 17.63 7.84 -31.07
N LYS A 70 18.22 6.68 -30.78
CA LYS A 70 19.65 6.44 -30.89
C LYS A 70 20.04 5.85 -32.26
N ASN A 71 19.08 5.29 -33.00
CA ASN A 71 19.38 4.53 -34.22
C ASN A 71 18.51 5.00 -35.41
N ARG A 72 18.29 6.30 -35.58
CA ARG A 72 17.86 6.83 -36.88
C ARG A 72 19.12 7.22 -37.65
N MET A 73 19.62 6.30 -38.46
CA MET A 73 20.70 6.57 -39.40
C MET A 73 20.09 7.33 -40.58
N ASP A 74 20.20 8.66 -40.58
CA ASP A 74 19.84 9.44 -41.77
C ASP A 74 20.93 9.20 -42.82
N ARG A 75 20.60 8.37 -43.83
CA ARG A 75 21.49 7.99 -44.91
C ARG A 75 21.60 9.15 -45.91
N VAL A 76 22.53 10.07 -45.67
CA VAL A 76 22.90 11.08 -46.68
C VAL A 76 23.80 10.39 -47.71
N LYS A 77 23.31 10.23 -48.94
CA LYS A 77 24.15 9.80 -50.08
C LYS A 77 24.99 11.00 -50.52
N THR A 78 26.32 10.90 -50.40
CA THR A 78 27.25 11.79 -51.10
C THR A 78 27.93 11.01 -52.22
N ALA A 79 28.18 11.69 -53.34
CA ALA A 79 28.60 11.09 -54.61
C ALA A 79 30.05 10.58 -54.65
N GLU A 80 30.84 10.76 -53.59
CA GLU A 80 32.25 10.36 -53.57
C GLU A 80 32.54 9.49 -52.36
N GLY A 81 33.04 8.28 -52.65
CA GLY A 81 33.21 7.15 -51.74
C GLY A 81 34.27 7.33 -50.67
N ASN A 82 34.10 8.33 -49.80
CA ASN A 82 34.87 8.42 -48.57
C ASN A 82 33.94 8.82 -47.41
N SER A 83 33.05 7.88 -47.05
CA SER A 83 32.16 8.01 -45.90
C SER A 83 32.95 7.88 -44.59
N ARG A 84 33.80 8.88 -44.28
CA ARG A 84 34.15 9.15 -42.89
C ARG A 84 32.86 9.55 -42.21
N LEU A 85 32.19 8.56 -41.62
CA LEU A 85 31.14 8.74 -40.64
C LEU A 85 31.75 9.53 -39.46
N LEU A 86 31.87 10.85 -39.61
CA LEU A 86 32.02 11.77 -38.51
C LEU A 86 30.67 11.77 -37.77
N TYR A 87 30.40 10.66 -37.09
CA TYR A 87 29.44 10.60 -36.00
C TYR A 87 29.97 11.58 -34.95
N ARG A 88 29.63 12.86 -35.14
CA ARG A 88 29.76 13.90 -34.12
C ARG A 88 28.79 13.50 -33.02
N SER A 89 29.23 12.54 -32.21
CA SER A 89 28.67 12.16 -30.94
C SER A 89 28.59 13.42 -30.11
N LYS A 90 27.51 14.18 -30.29
CA LYS A 90 27.22 15.36 -29.49
C LYS A 90 27.02 14.80 -28.09
N MET A 91 28.07 14.84 -27.27
CA MET A 91 28.03 14.28 -25.93
C MET A 91 26.81 14.87 -25.22
N VAL A 92 25.93 13.98 -24.76
CA VAL A 92 24.76 14.40 -23.98
C VAL A 92 25.26 15.21 -22.79
N GLN A 93 24.58 16.32 -22.49
CA GLN A 93 24.96 17.19 -21.38
C GLN A 93 25.07 16.37 -20.08
N ARG A 94 26.29 16.28 -19.54
CA ARG A 94 26.58 15.58 -18.29
C ARG A 94 26.07 16.41 -17.11
N LEU A 95 25.65 15.71 -16.06
CA LEU A 95 25.04 16.33 -14.87
C LEU A 95 25.81 15.99 -13.61
N THR A 96 26.07 17.01 -12.80
CA THR A 96 26.71 16.90 -11.49
C THR A 96 25.69 17.06 -10.37
N PHE A 97 25.92 16.42 -9.23
CA PHE A 97 25.06 16.61 -8.05
C PHE A 97 25.24 18.03 -7.50
N ARG A 98 24.13 18.68 -7.15
CA ARG A 98 24.11 20.06 -6.62
C ARG A 98 24.20 20.14 -5.09
N ARG A 99 23.93 19.04 -4.39
CA ARG A 99 24.08 18.92 -2.93
C ARG A 99 25.44 18.33 -2.60
N ARG A 100 25.92 18.61 -1.38
CA ARG A 100 27.15 18.05 -0.82
C ARG A 100 27.20 16.51 -0.86
N LEU A 101 26.06 15.83 -0.75
CA LEU A 101 25.98 14.37 -0.78
C LEU A 101 26.22 13.82 -2.20
N SER A 102 27.35 13.15 -2.38
CA SER A 102 27.79 12.55 -3.66
C SER A 102 27.19 11.15 -3.93
N TYR A 103 26.75 10.42 -2.91
CA TYR A 103 26.31 9.03 -3.05
C TYR A 103 24.87 8.86 -3.57
N ASN A 104 24.59 7.71 -4.19
CA ASN A 104 23.25 7.33 -4.66
C ASN A 104 22.41 6.69 -3.54
N THR A 105 21.93 7.51 -2.62
CA THR A 105 21.08 7.06 -1.50
C THR A 105 19.59 7.30 -1.77
N LYS A 106 18.71 6.64 -1.00
CA LYS A 106 17.24 6.84 -1.10
C LYS A 106 16.79 8.27 -0.82
N SER A 107 17.53 9.04 -0.02
CA SER A 107 17.27 10.48 0.22
C SER A 107 17.77 11.37 -0.90
N ASN A 108 18.77 10.91 -1.66
CA ASN A 108 19.40 11.64 -2.76
C ASN A 108 18.85 11.22 -4.13
N GLN A 109 17.60 10.77 -4.20
CA GLN A 109 16.95 10.46 -5.47
C GLN A 109 16.67 11.75 -6.27
N ARG A 110 16.84 11.68 -7.58
CA ARG A 110 16.93 12.85 -8.47
C ARG A 110 16.07 12.63 -9.72
N ARG A 111 15.52 13.71 -10.26
CA ARG A 111 14.89 13.76 -11.58
C ARG A 111 15.67 14.73 -12.45
N ILE A 112 15.95 14.34 -13.68
CA ILE A 112 16.53 15.23 -14.69
C ILE A 112 15.40 16.10 -15.24
N VAL A 113 15.55 17.42 -15.16
CA VAL A 113 14.56 18.39 -15.63
C VAL A 113 15.27 19.40 -16.53
N ARG A 114 14.63 19.78 -17.64
CA ARG A 114 15.06 20.89 -18.48
C ARG A 114 14.63 22.20 -17.83
N THR A 115 15.58 23.10 -17.61
CA THR A 115 15.27 24.45 -17.15
C THR A 115 14.77 25.30 -18.32
N PRO A 116 14.10 26.44 -18.07
CA PRO A 116 13.71 27.38 -19.13
C PRO A 116 14.88 27.81 -20.02
N GLY A 117 16.08 27.97 -19.47
CA GLY A 117 17.32 28.27 -20.22
C GLY A 117 17.92 27.06 -20.98
N GLY A 118 17.14 26.01 -21.23
CA GLY A 118 17.54 24.87 -22.08
C GLY A 118 18.56 23.89 -21.46
N ARG A 119 19.04 24.15 -20.24
CA ARG A 119 20.04 23.29 -19.56
C ARG A 119 19.35 22.14 -18.85
N LEU A 120 19.94 20.94 -18.93
CA LEU A 120 19.54 19.81 -18.08
C LEU A 120 20.10 20.03 -16.66
N VAL A 121 19.26 19.84 -15.65
CA VAL A 121 19.64 20.00 -14.24
C VAL A 121 18.98 18.92 -13.38
N TYR A 122 19.66 18.46 -12.33
CA TYR A 122 19.03 17.61 -11.30
C TYR A 122 18.11 18.43 -10.40
N GLN A 123 16.86 17.99 -10.32
CA GLN A 123 15.94 18.35 -9.24
C GLN A 123 15.84 17.21 -8.23
N TYR A 124 15.97 17.54 -6.95
CA TYR A 124 15.94 16.56 -5.88
C TYR A 124 14.53 16.15 -5.53
N VAL A 125 14.28 14.85 -5.59
CA VAL A 125 12.99 14.28 -5.28
C VAL A 125 12.96 13.86 -3.82
N LYS A 126 11.87 14.21 -3.16
CA LYS A 126 11.53 13.72 -1.82
C LYS A 126 11.19 12.22 -1.91
N LYS A 127 11.81 11.35 -1.07
CA LYS A 127 11.30 9.98 -0.74
C LYS A 127 9.77 9.87 -0.80
N SER A 128 9.28 8.81 -1.41
CA SER A 128 7.86 8.53 -1.60
C SER A 128 7.07 8.47 -0.29
N LYS A 129 5.79 8.82 -0.37
CA LYS A 129 4.87 8.88 0.75
C LYS A 129 4.28 7.49 0.99
N LYS A 130 4.14 7.08 2.25
CA LYS A 130 3.47 5.81 2.58
C LYS A 130 1.95 6.04 2.63
N VAL A 131 1.18 5.16 1.98
CA VAL A 131 -0.28 5.19 2.01
C VAL A 131 -0.77 4.70 3.38
N PRO A 132 -1.68 5.43 4.05
CA PRO A 132 -2.27 4.99 5.32
C PRO A 132 -2.99 3.64 5.16
N LYS A 133 -2.78 2.74 6.12
CA LYS A 133 -3.36 1.38 6.12
C LYS A 133 -4.24 1.19 7.34
N CYS A 134 -5.23 0.31 7.22
CA CYS A 134 -6.07 -0.11 8.32
C CYS A 134 -5.26 -0.92 9.34
N GLY A 135 -5.49 -0.71 10.64
CA GLY A 135 -4.81 -1.46 11.70
C GLY A 135 -5.06 -2.97 11.68
N GLN A 136 -6.29 -3.40 11.35
CA GLN A 136 -6.66 -4.83 11.31
C GLN A 136 -6.39 -5.48 9.94
N CYS A 137 -7.13 -5.09 8.91
CA CYS A 137 -7.04 -5.75 7.60
C CYS A 137 -5.85 -5.28 6.73
N LYS A 138 -5.05 -4.30 7.17
CA LYS A 138 -3.92 -3.71 6.42
C LYS A 138 -4.27 -3.14 5.03
N ASN A 139 -5.55 -3.08 4.69
CA ASN A 139 -6.06 -2.46 3.47
C ASN A 139 -5.80 -0.95 3.46
N LYS A 140 -5.62 -0.39 2.26
CA LYS A 140 -5.41 1.06 2.06
C LYS A 140 -6.64 1.83 2.54
N LEU A 141 -6.43 2.83 3.40
CA LEU A 141 -7.51 3.71 3.86
C LEU A 141 -7.83 4.75 2.80
N ARG A 142 -9.10 4.80 2.39
CA ARG A 142 -9.63 5.79 1.43
C ARG A 142 -9.98 7.09 2.16
N GLY A 143 -9.89 8.21 1.44
CA GLY A 143 -10.23 9.54 1.95
C GLY A 143 -9.14 10.23 2.79
N ILE A 144 -7.95 9.64 2.90
CA ILE A 144 -6.81 10.24 3.60
C ILE A 144 -5.68 10.47 2.60
N GLN A 145 -5.19 11.71 2.52
CA GLN A 145 -4.09 12.04 1.62
C GLN A 145 -2.77 11.50 2.17
N PRO A 146 -2.01 10.67 1.40
CA PRO A 146 -0.68 10.25 1.80
C PRO A 146 0.25 11.47 1.91
N ALA A 147 0.92 11.60 3.06
CA ALA A 147 1.79 12.73 3.38
C ALA A 147 3.01 12.26 4.16
N ARG A 148 4.12 12.99 4.04
CA ARG A 148 5.26 12.86 4.95
C ARG A 148 4.92 13.52 6.29
N PRO A 149 5.56 13.14 7.42
CA PRO A 149 5.28 13.76 8.71
C PRO A 149 5.35 15.30 8.68
N ALA A 150 6.40 15.87 8.08
CA ALA A 150 6.57 17.32 7.93
C ALA A 150 5.53 17.98 6.99
N GLU A 151 4.96 17.24 6.04
CA GLU A 151 3.88 17.75 5.17
C GLU A 151 2.52 17.56 5.83
N ARG A 152 2.37 16.51 6.65
CA ARG A 152 1.13 16.15 7.34
C ARG A 152 0.77 17.17 8.40
N SER A 153 1.74 17.82 9.05
CA SER A 153 1.47 18.94 9.97
C SER A 153 0.80 20.10 9.23
N ARG A 154 1.29 20.45 8.03
CA ARG A 154 0.83 21.59 7.20
C ARG A 154 -0.52 21.37 6.50
N LEU A 155 -0.96 20.12 6.33
CA LEU A 155 -2.24 19.84 5.67
C LEU A 155 -3.43 20.30 6.55
N CYS A 156 -4.56 20.63 5.92
CA CYS A 156 -5.80 20.88 6.64
C CYS A 156 -6.38 19.59 7.23
N TYR A 157 -7.20 19.72 8.29
CA TYR A 157 -7.75 18.57 9.02
C TYR A 157 -8.55 17.61 8.13
N ARG A 158 -9.39 18.14 7.22
CA ARG A 158 -10.22 17.37 6.29
C ARG A 158 -9.43 16.40 5.40
N LYS A 159 -8.16 16.71 5.10
CA LYS A 159 -7.28 15.85 4.28
C LYS A 159 -6.61 14.73 5.12
N LYS A 160 -6.63 14.84 6.45
CA LYS A 160 -5.99 13.91 7.39
C LYS A 160 -6.94 12.85 7.95
N THR A 161 -8.23 13.16 8.04
CA THR A 161 -9.22 12.35 8.76
C THR A 161 -10.47 12.09 7.92
N VAL A 162 -11.28 11.12 8.36
CA VAL A 162 -12.62 10.87 7.81
C VAL A 162 -13.63 11.00 8.93
N LYS A 163 -14.79 11.62 8.68
CA LYS A 163 -15.84 11.88 9.65
C LYS A 163 -16.67 10.61 9.94
N ARG A 164 -16.09 9.67 10.71
CA ARG A 164 -16.74 8.47 11.25
C ARG A 164 -15.98 7.95 12.47
N ALA A 165 -16.59 7.03 13.22
CA ALA A 165 -15.90 6.30 14.29
C ALA A 165 -14.63 5.60 13.77
N TYR A 166 -13.53 5.73 14.52
CA TYR A 166 -12.19 5.24 14.15
C TYR A 166 -11.69 5.72 12.76
N GLY A 167 -12.17 6.89 12.30
CA GLY A 167 -11.72 7.53 11.07
C GLY A 167 -10.22 7.75 11.09
N GLY A 168 -9.52 7.34 10.03
CA GLY A 168 -8.06 7.44 9.99
C GLY A 168 -7.30 6.21 10.47
N VAL A 169 -7.96 5.31 11.20
CA VAL A 169 -7.32 4.15 11.83
C VAL A 169 -7.87 2.84 11.26
N LEU A 170 -9.19 2.75 11.11
CA LEU A 170 -9.88 1.55 10.63
C LEU A 170 -10.66 1.81 9.33
N CYS A 171 -10.80 0.75 8.53
CA CYS A 171 -11.67 0.76 7.36
C CYS A 171 -13.13 0.53 7.76
N HIS A 172 -14.09 0.92 6.91
CA HIS A 172 -15.52 0.79 7.20
C HIS A 172 -15.94 -0.67 7.51
N LYS A 173 -15.35 -1.66 6.83
CA LYS A 173 -15.63 -3.08 7.08
C LYS A 173 -15.25 -3.49 8.50
N CYS A 174 -14.05 -3.12 8.95
CA CYS A 174 -13.57 -3.42 10.29
C CYS A 174 -14.34 -2.66 11.37
N VAL A 175 -14.76 -1.41 11.10
CA VAL A 175 -15.61 -0.64 12.02
C VAL A 175 -16.97 -1.32 12.17
N LYS A 176 -17.63 -1.70 11.06
CA LYS A 176 -18.91 -2.44 11.09
C LYS A 176 -18.78 -3.74 11.89
N GLN A 177 -17.74 -4.53 11.64
CA GLN A 177 -17.50 -5.77 12.37
C GLN A 177 -17.30 -5.54 13.87
N ARG A 178 -16.62 -4.46 14.28
CA ARG A 178 -16.44 -4.13 15.70
C ARG A 178 -17.76 -3.76 16.37
N ILE A 179 -18.59 -2.95 15.71
CA ILE A 179 -19.90 -2.54 16.22
C ILE A 179 -20.78 -3.77 16.40
N VAL A 180 -20.92 -4.60 15.37
CA VAL A 180 -21.77 -5.81 15.42
C VAL A 180 -21.25 -6.81 16.45
N ARG A 181 -19.93 -7.03 16.53
CA ARG A 181 -19.36 -7.95 17.53
C ARG A 181 -19.57 -7.45 18.96
N ALA A 182 -19.39 -6.16 19.20
CA ALA A 182 -19.63 -5.57 20.52
C ALA A 182 -21.09 -5.79 20.94
N PHE A 183 -22.03 -5.43 20.06
CA PHE A 183 -23.46 -5.62 20.28
C PHE A 183 -23.81 -7.09 20.58
N LEU A 184 -23.42 -8.03 19.72
CA LEU A 184 -23.74 -9.45 19.93
C LEU A 184 -23.13 -10.02 21.21
N ILE A 185 -21.94 -9.57 21.61
CA ILE A 185 -21.32 -9.99 22.87
C ILE A 185 -22.10 -9.46 24.06
N GLU A 186 -22.59 -8.22 24.00
CA GLU A 186 -23.43 -7.62 25.05
C GLU A 186 -24.76 -8.36 25.18
N GLU A 187 -25.44 -8.62 24.07
CA GLU A 187 -26.68 -9.41 24.05
C GLU A 187 -26.48 -10.82 24.61
N GLN A 188 -25.42 -11.51 24.19
CA GLN A 188 -25.09 -12.84 24.71
C GLN A 188 -24.76 -12.83 26.20
N LYS A 189 -24.13 -11.76 26.72
CA LYS A 189 -23.85 -11.63 28.15
C LYS A 189 -25.14 -11.51 28.96
N ILE A 190 -26.10 -10.70 28.50
CA ILE A 190 -27.40 -10.54 29.17
C ILE A 190 -28.15 -11.88 29.20
N VAL A 191 -28.25 -12.56 28.06
CA VAL A 191 -28.92 -13.88 27.97
C VAL A 191 -28.28 -14.90 28.91
N LYS A 192 -26.95 -14.91 29.05
CA LYS A 192 -26.24 -15.82 29.96
C LYS A 192 -26.57 -15.54 31.42
N VAL A 193 -26.61 -14.27 31.83
CA VAL A 193 -26.96 -13.88 33.21
C VAL A 193 -28.40 -14.26 33.54
N LEU A 194 -29.36 -13.99 32.64
CA LEU A 194 -30.76 -14.34 32.83
C LEU A 194 -30.96 -15.86 32.96
N LYS A 195 -30.28 -16.66 32.13
CA LYS A 195 -30.31 -18.13 32.25
C LYS A 195 -29.74 -18.62 33.58
N ALA A 196 -28.66 -18.02 34.07
CA ALA A 196 -28.08 -18.37 35.36
C ALA A 196 -29.03 -18.05 36.54
N GLN A 197 -29.71 -16.90 36.51
CA GLN A 197 -30.70 -16.51 37.52
C GLN A 197 -31.95 -17.42 37.50
N GLN A 198 -32.39 -17.85 36.32
CA GLN A 198 -33.50 -18.81 36.19
C GLN A 198 -33.12 -20.20 36.70
N ALA A 199 -31.87 -20.63 36.48
CA ALA A 199 -31.39 -21.91 36.99
C ALA A 199 -31.32 -21.91 38.53
N SER A 200 -30.78 -20.85 39.13
CA SER A 200 -30.70 -20.72 40.59
C SER A 200 -32.07 -20.65 41.27
N THR A 201 -33.02 -19.91 40.69
CA THR A 201 -34.41 -19.84 41.22
C THR A 201 -35.19 -21.14 41.06
N LYS A 202 -34.92 -21.94 40.02
CA LYS A 202 -35.52 -23.27 39.85
C LYS A 202 -34.96 -24.29 40.84
N SER A 203 -33.66 -24.29 41.10
CA SER A 203 -33.05 -25.20 42.08
C SER A 203 -33.54 -24.92 43.51
N THR A 204 -33.67 -23.65 43.90
CA THR A 204 -34.21 -23.29 45.23
C THR A 204 -35.67 -23.69 45.39
N LYS A 205 -36.52 -23.48 44.37
CA LYS A 205 -37.91 -23.95 44.39
C LYS A 205 -38.05 -25.48 44.45
N LYS A 206 -37.13 -26.23 43.81
CA LYS A 206 -37.12 -27.69 43.86
C LYS A 206 -36.64 -28.23 45.22
N ALA A 207 -35.74 -27.53 45.90
CA ALA A 207 -35.30 -27.91 47.25
C ALA A 207 -36.33 -27.58 48.35
N ALA A 208 -37.24 -26.65 48.08
CA ALA A 208 -38.31 -26.25 48.99
C ALA A 208 -39.61 -27.08 48.86
N LYS A 209 -39.66 -28.02 47.90
CA LYS A 209 -40.78 -28.94 47.67
C LYS A 209 -40.33 -30.36 47.98
#